data_AF-A0A9P8ABL6-F1
#
_entry.id   AF-A0A9P8ABL6-F1
#
_cell.length_a   1.000
_cell.length_b   1.000
_cell.length_c   1.000
_cell.angle_alpha   90.00
_cell.angle_beta   90.00
_cell.angle_gamma   90.00
#
_symmetry.space_group_name_H-M   'P 1'
#
loop_
_entity.id
_entity.type
_entity.pdbx_description
1 polymer ?
#
loop_
_entity_poly.entity_id
_entity_poly.type
_entity_poly.pdbx_seq_one_letter_code
_entity_poly.pdbx_strand_id
1 'polypeptide(L)'
;MGSQPPPPTAPASQTPRRKRKEPKKKKDKKKKKKTDRFHIRAELIFFLGQSALEAQICAMWGFFDVTTIPPKPDDGMKERFSQRYTSFDDFSKVLGKMPEQSFSLKAEIIKLRKRLEDSKRLGQVITKIEDNVLSIIALNLAHYHLDAWCPDLSQDATLDWNQIHHAICLDIFRQAVIAGGYAEWAVDQKYMSFENLGLLAKLYDNYIFSWIRSQV
;
A
#
# COMPACT_ATOMS: atom_id res chain seq x y z
N MET A 1 -108.73 14.84 -9.74
CA MET A 1 -107.75 15.79 -10.29
C MET A 1 -106.38 15.13 -10.13
N GLY A 2 -105.73 14.47 -11.10
CA GLY A 2 -105.54 14.75 -12.53
C GLY A 2 -104.67 16.01 -12.68
N SER A 3 -103.50 16.08 -13.31
CA SER A 3 -102.77 15.18 -14.23
C SER A 3 -101.31 15.68 -14.42
N GLN A 4 -100.37 14.76 -14.70
CA GLN A 4 -99.21 14.87 -15.61
C GLN A 4 -98.04 15.88 -15.38
N PRO A 5 -96.88 15.75 -16.11
CA PRO A 5 -95.51 15.77 -15.56
C PRO A 5 -94.65 16.95 -16.06
N PRO A 6 -93.36 17.03 -15.70
CA PRO A 6 -92.29 17.14 -16.71
C PRO A 6 -90.92 16.54 -16.22
N PRO A 7 -89.76 16.77 -16.88
CA PRO A 7 -89.34 16.37 -18.23
C PRO A 7 -87.96 15.64 -18.22
N PRO A 8 -87.47 15.14 -19.39
CA PRO A 8 -86.15 14.54 -19.53
C PRO A 8 -85.09 15.56 -20.01
N THR A 9 -83.84 15.41 -19.54
CA THR A 9 -82.68 16.10 -20.14
C THR A 9 -81.49 15.15 -20.22
N ALA A 10 -81.03 14.89 -21.45
CA ALA A 10 -79.79 14.21 -21.80
C ALA A 10 -78.68 15.26 -22.10
N PRO A 11 -77.46 14.88 -22.53
CA PRO A 11 -76.47 14.01 -21.89
C PRO A 11 -75.09 14.71 -21.82
N ALA A 12 -74.14 14.21 -21.02
CA ALA A 12 -72.73 14.57 -21.20
C ALA A 12 -71.75 13.44 -20.85
N SER A 13 -71.11 12.95 -21.93
CA SER A 13 -69.76 12.37 -22.07
C SER A 13 -69.26 11.26 -21.14
N GLN A 14 -69.15 10.08 -21.75
CA GLN A 14 -68.20 9.00 -21.44
C GLN A 14 -66.75 9.53 -21.55
N THR A 15 -65.83 9.21 -20.63
CA THR A 15 -64.83 8.11 -20.72
C THR A 15 -63.71 8.41 -19.70
N PRO A 16 -62.69 7.54 -19.48
CA PRO A 16 -62.73 6.14 -19.07
C PRO A 16 -61.86 5.88 -17.81
N ARG A 17 -62.17 4.77 -17.12
CA ARG A 17 -61.53 4.26 -15.91
C ARG A 17 -60.31 3.40 -16.23
N ARG A 18 -59.08 3.75 -15.76
CA ARG A 18 -57.92 2.86 -15.40
C ARG A 18 -56.64 3.70 -15.24
N LYS A 19 -55.67 3.50 -14.33
CA LYS A 19 -55.15 2.32 -13.61
C LYS A 19 -54.56 2.78 -12.25
N ARG A 20 -54.69 1.92 -11.24
CA ARG A 20 -54.09 1.99 -9.90
C ARG A 20 -52.55 2.12 -9.98
N LYS A 21 -51.98 3.15 -9.38
CA LYS A 21 -50.52 3.30 -9.20
C LYS A 21 -50.09 2.55 -7.94
N GLU A 22 -49.24 1.55 -8.10
CA GLU A 22 -48.50 0.92 -7.00
C GLU A 22 -47.52 1.93 -6.36
N PRO A 23 -47.23 1.81 -5.05
CA PRO A 23 -46.36 2.74 -4.35
C PRO A 23 -44.91 2.59 -4.83
N LYS A 24 -44.31 3.71 -5.25
CA LYS A 24 -42.89 3.79 -5.63
C LYS A 24 -42.02 3.37 -4.43
N LYS A 25 -41.28 2.26 -4.57
CA LYS A 25 -40.17 1.91 -3.69
C LYS A 25 -39.20 3.10 -3.59
N LYS A 26 -38.98 3.59 -2.36
CA LYS A 26 -37.92 4.55 -2.05
C LYS A 26 -36.60 3.95 -2.52
N LYS A 27 -35.88 4.66 -3.39
CA LYS A 27 -34.51 4.31 -3.77
C LYS A 27 -33.64 4.47 -2.52
N ASP A 28 -33.18 3.35 -1.97
CA ASP A 28 -32.11 3.36 -0.98
C ASP A 28 -30.92 4.13 -1.56
N LYS A 29 -30.55 5.23 -0.91
CA LYS A 29 -29.31 5.95 -1.20
C LYS A 29 -28.17 4.97 -0.93
N LYS A 30 -27.61 4.35 -1.99
CA LYS A 30 -26.35 3.62 -1.93
C LYS A 30 -25.35 4.53 -1.21
N LYS A 31 -24.93 4.13 0.00
CA LYS A 31 -23.83 4.77 0.72
C LYS A 31 -22.65 4.85 -0.26
N LYS A 32 -22.17 6.05 -0.57
CA LYS A 32 -20.94 6.23 -1.34
C LYS A 32 -19.86 5.43 -0.63
N LYS A 33 -19.36 4.35 -1.26
CA LYS A 33 -18.17 3.62 -0.78
C LYS A 33 -17.09 4.69 -0.60
N LYS A 34 -16.58 4.87 0.62
CA LYS A 34 -15.39 5.68 0.85
C LYS A 34 -14.32 5.08 -0.07
N THR A 35 -13.88 5.86 -1.05
CA THR A 35 -12.71 5.49 -1.85
C THR A 35 -11.57 5.29 -0.88
N ASP A 36 -10.96 4.10 -0.89
CA ASP A 36 -9.78 3.81 -0.09
C ASP A 36 -8.74 4.91 -0.36
N ARG A 37 -8.15 5.47 0.70
CA ARG A 37 -7.19 6.58 0.60
C ARG A 37 -5.96 6.19 -0.24
N PHE A 38 -5.74 4.89 -0.42
CA PHE A 38 -4.59 4.31 -1.11
C PHE A 38 -4.90 3.72 -2.49
N HIS A 39 -6.08 3.99 -3.07
CA HIS A 39 -6.45 3.42 -4.36
C HIS A 39 -5.55 3.92 -5.52
N ILE A 40 -4.99 2.98 -6.29
CA ILE A 40 -4.21 3.22 -7.51
C ILE A 40 -4.88 2.49 -8.69
N ARG A 41 -4.82 3.09 -9.90
CA ARG A 41 -5.33 2.46 -11.12
C ARG A 41 -4.48 1.24 -11.50
N ALA A 42 -5.12 0.14 -11.86
CA ALA A 42 -4.45 -1.14 -12.14
C ALA A 42 -3.32 -1.08 -13.18
N GLU A 43 -3.45 -0.22 -14.19
CA GLU A 43 -2.42 -0.06 -15.23
C GLU A 43 -1.12 0.57 -14.70
N LEU A 44 -1.22 1.49 -13.74
CA LEU A 44 -0.05 2.12 -13.12
C LEU A 44 0.69 1.15 -12.19
N ILE A 45 -0.05 0.23 -11.57
CA ILE A 45 0.49 -0.75 -10.63
C ILE A 45 1.56 -1.64 -11.27
N PHE A 46 1.33 -2.06 -12.51
CA PHE A 46 2.30 -2.87 -13.26
C PHE A 46 3.61 -2.11 -13.49
N PHE A 47 3.53 -0.89 -14.03
CA PHE A 47 4.71 -0.10 -14.33
C PHE A 47 5.47 0.40 -13.10
N LEU A 48 4.78 0.58 -11.97
CA LEU A 48 5.38 0.91 -10.67
C LEU A 48 6.13 -0.28 -10.05
N GLY A 49 5.97 -1.49 -10.60
CA GLY A 49 6.67 -2.67 -10.12
C GLY A 49 6.13 -3.18 -8.79
N GLN A 50 4.81 -3.25 -8.60
CA GLN A 50 4.19 -3.76 -7.35
C GLN A 50 4.85 -5.05 -6.87
N SER A 51 4.98 -6.04 -7.74
CA SER A 51 5.57 -7.33 -7.38
C SER A 51 7.03 -7.21 -6.93
N ALA A 52 7.80 -6.28 -7.52
CA ALA A 52 9.17 -6.01 -7.10
C ALA A 52 9.21 -5.30 -5.74
N LEU A 53 8.35 -4.30 -5.53
CA LEU A 53 8.25 -3.58 -4.25
C LEU A 53 7.80 -4.51 -3.11
N GLU A 54 6.81 -5.35 -3.35
CA GLU A 54 6.33 -6.34 -2.38
C GLU A 54 7.42 -7.35 -2.03
N ALA A 55 8.16 -7.85 -3.04
CA ALA A 55 9.29 -8.75 -2.83
C ALA A 55 10.40 -8.08 -2.02
N GLN A 56 10.72 -6.80 -2.31
CA GLN A 56 11.67 -6.02 -1.54
C GLN A 56 11.25 -5.87 -0.09
N ILE A 57 9.99 -5.51 0.14
CA ILE A 57 9.43 -5.34 1.50
C ILE A 57 9.57 -6.64 2.27
N CYS A 58 9.26 -7.78 1.65
CA CYS A 58 9.45 -9.09 2.27
C CYS A 58 10.93 -9.35 2.59
N ALA A 59 11.86 -9.00 1.68
CA ALA A 59 13.30 -9.12 1.90
C ALA A 59 13.82 -8.22 3.03
N MET A 60 13.35 -6.98 3.11
CA MET A 60 13.71 -6.01 4.16
C MET A 60 13.19 -6.44 5.53
N TRP A 61 11.95 -6.91 5.59
CA TRP A 61 11.36 -7.43 6.83
C TRP A 61 12.00 -8.77 7.22
N GLY A 62 12.40 -9.53 6.20
CA GLY A 62 12.90 -10.90 6.29
C GLY A 62 11.85 -11.88 6.80
N PHE A 63 10.58 -11.64 6.44
CA PHE A 63 9.44 -12.52 6.63
C PHE A 63 8.92 -12.96 5.27
N PHE A 64 8.91 -14.26 5.06
CA PHE A 64 8.70 -14.84 3.74
C PHE A 64 7.56 -15.87 3.70
N ASP A 65 6.75 -15.89 4.75
CA ASP A 65 5.54 -16.70 4.79
C ASP A 65 4.32 -15.80 4.98
N VAL A 66 3.30 -16.03 4.15
CA VAL A 66 2.03 -15.31 4.11
C VAL A 66 1.28 -15.43 5.45
N THR A 67 1.56 -16.49 6.23
CA THR A 67 0.95 -16.69 7.55
C THR A 67 1.75 -16.07 8.69
N THR A 68 2.95 -15.55 8.43
CA THR A 68 3.73 -14.94 9.51
C THR A 68 3.23 -13.52 9.74
N ILE A 69 2.64 -13.32 10.92
CA ILE A 69 2.28 -11.98 11.39
C ILE A 69 3.57 -11.17 11.56
N PRO A 70 3.69 -10.00 10.91
CA PRO A 70 4.84 -9.14 11.11
C PRO A 70 4.99 -8.75 12.59
N PRO A 71 6.19 -8.84 13.17
CA PRO A 71 6.40 -8.52 14.57
C PRO A 71 6.15 -7.04 14.80
N LYS A 72 5.66 -6.71 16.00
CA LYS A 72 5.64 -5.32 16.45
C LYS A 72 7.06 -4.89 16.84
N PRO A 73 7.44 -3.63 16.58
CA PRO A 73 8.69 -3.09 17.11
C PRO A 73 8.67 -3.12 18.65
N ASP A 74 9.76 -3.62 19.25
CA ASP A 74 9.96 -3.58 20.69
C ASP A 74 10.34 -2.17 21.17
N ASP A 75 10.17 -1.92 22.47
CA ASP A 75 10.42 -0.61 23.06
C ASP A 75 11.89 -0.18 22.94
N GLY A 76 12.84 -1.13 23.00
CA GLY A 76 14.26 -0.84 22.82
C GLY A 76 14.60 -0.41 21.39
N MET A 77 13.94 -0.99 20.39
CA MET A 77 14.06 -0.57 18.99
C MET A 77 13.55 0.87 18.82
N LYS A 78 12.40 1.19 19.41
CA LYS A 78 11.83 2.55 19.40
C LYS A 78 12.72 3.56 20.10
N GLU A 79 13.32 3.18 21.23
CA GLU A 79 14.24 4.03 21.98
C GLU A 79 15.50 4.36 21.16
N ARG A 80 16.20 3.35 20.64
CA ARG A 80 17.40 3.55 19.79
C ARG A 80 17.11 4.42 18.58
N PHE A 81 15.95 4.22 17.96
CA PHE A 81 15.49 5.03 16.85
C PHE A 81 15.24 6.49 17.26
N SER A 82 14.54 6.72 18.37
CA SER A 82 14.22 8.08 18.85
C SER A 82 15.45 8.89 19.25
N GLN A 83 16.52 8.22 19.70
CA GLN A 83 17.81 8.86 19.96
C GLN A 83 18.47 9.39 18.69
N ARG A 84 18.14 8.81 17.51
CA ARG A 84 18.76 9.15 16.23
C ARG A 84 17.89 10.05 15.34
N TYR A 85 16.59 9.80 15.36
CA TYR A 85 15.59 10.51 14.57
C TYR A 85 14.57 11.07 15.54
N THR A 86 14.68 12.38 15.83
CA THR A 86 13.68 13.07 16.65
C THR A 86 12.51 13.55 15.80
N SER A 87 12.75 13.72 14.49
CA SER A 87 11.74 14.10 13.51
C SER A 87 12.09 13.61 12.11
N PHE A 88 11.14 13.72 11.17
CA PHE A 88 11.40 13.46 9.75
C PHE A 88 12.46 14.39 9.13
N ASP A 89 12.70 15.59 9.69
CA ASP A 89 13.75 16.49 9.22
C ASP A 89 15.16 15.90 9.44
N ASP A 90 15.35 15.17 10.54
CA ASP A 90 16.63 14.51 10.81
C ASP A 90 16.93 13.41 9.81
N PHE A 91 15.90 12.71 9.32
CA PHE A 91 16.03 11.73 8.24
C PHE A 91 16.52 12.39 6.94
N SER A 92 15.99 13.57 6.61
CA SER A 92 16.37 14.32 5.40
C SER A 92 17.85 14.71 5.39
N LYS A 93 18.50 14.81 6.55
CA LYS A 93 19.94 15.09 6.69
C LYS A 93 20.83 13.87 6.48
N VAL A 94 20.26 12.67 6.50
CA VAL A 94 20.98 11.40 6.32
C VAL A 94 20.87 10.90 4.87
N LEU A 95 19.77 11.23 4.20
CA LEU A 95 19.56 10.97 2.77
C LEU A 95 20.78 11.43 1.93
N GLY A 96 21.35 10.49 1.18
CA GLY A 96 22.45 10.74 0.23
C GLY A 96 23.85 10.79 0.83
N LYS A 97 24.04 10.48 2.13
CA LYS A 97 25.37 10.29 2.71
C LYS A 97 25.82 8.84 2.55
N MET A 98 27.12 8.59 2.44
CA MET A 98 27.67 7.23 2.51
C MET A 98 27.81 6.80 3.98
N PRO A 99 27.60 5.52 4.32
CA PRO A 99 27.82 5.04 5.68
C PRO A 99 29.29 5.17 6.09
N GLU A 100 29.54 5.71 7.29
CA GLU A 100 30.89 5.89 7.84
C GLU A 100 31.48 4.60 8.45
N GLN A 101 30.66 3.57 8.71
CA GLN A 101 31.08 2.36 9.43
C GLN A 101 31.58 1.24 8.51
N SER A 102 32.55 0.46 9.01
CA SER A 102 33.04 -0.78 8.41
C SER A 102 32.00 -1.89 8.53
N PHE A 103 31.04 -1.89 7.61
CA PHE A 103 30.01 -2.91 7.50
C PHE A 103 30.52 -4.12 6.71
N SER A 104 30.43 -5.33 7.28
CA SER A 104 30.69 -6.56 6.53
C SER A 104 29.48 -6.92 5.67
N LEU A 105 29.34 -6.21 4.54
CA LEU A 105 28.27 -6.38 3.57
C LEU A 105 28.06 -7.85 3.17
N LYS A 106 29.16 -8.60 3.04
CA LYS A 106 29.13 -10.03 2.69
C LYS A 106 28.41 -10.88 3.74
N ALA A 107 28.60 -10.63 5.03
CA ALA A 107 27.97 -11.42 6.09
C ALA A 107 26.46 -11.19 6.14
N GLU A 108 26.00 -9.94 5.98
CA GLU A 108 24.58 -9.62 5.95
C GLU A 108 23.89 -10.12 4.68
N ILE A 109 24.55 -10.09 3.51
CA ILE A 109 23.99 -10.71 2.30
C ILE A 109 23.80 -12.22 2.50
N ILE A 110 24.79 -12.92 3.06
CA ILE A 110 24.69 -14.36 3.35
C ILE A 110 23.52 -14.64 4.30
N LYS A 111 23.39 -13.84 5.36
CA LYS A 111 22.30 -13.96 6.33
C LYS A 111 20.94 -13.69 5.68
N LEU A 112 20.83 -12.67 4.83
CA LEU A 112 19.61 -12.40 4.07
C LEU A 112 19.29 -13.57 3.14
N ARG A 113 20.23 -14.00 2.29
CA ARG A 113 20.06 -15.15 1.37
C ARG A 113 19.58 -16.40 2.07
N LYS A 114 20.22 -16.79 3.17
CA LYS A 114 19.81 -17.95 3.96
C LYS A 114 18.36 -17.84 4.44
N ARG A 115 17.96 -16.67 4.94
CA ARG A 115 16.56 -16.43 5.35
C ARG A 115 15.60 -16.51 4.16
N LEU A 116 15.99 -16.04 2.97
CA LEU A 116 15.18 -16.14 1.74
C LEU A 116 14.99 -17.62 1.33
N GLU A 117 16.05 -18.42 1.38
CA GLU A 117 16.05 -19.84 1.00
C GLU A 117 15.18 -20.70 1.93
N ASP A 118 15.13 -20.35 3.23
CA ASP A 118 14.29 -21.03 4.22
C ASP A 118 12.78 -20.74 4.05
N SER A 119 12.39 -19.85 3.12
CA SER A 119 10.99 -19.51 2.82
C SER A 119 10.27 -20.60 2.04
N LYS A 120 9.09 -21.00 2.53
CA LYS A 120 8.25 -22.02 1.89
C LYS A 120 7.21 -21.50 0.88
N ARG A 121 6.92 -20.18 0.82
CA ARG A 121 5.75 -19.68 0.06
C ARG A 121 5.98 -18.43 -0.78
N LEU A 122 6.73 -17.43 -0.28
CA LEU A 122 7.17 -16.29 -1.10
C LEU A 122 8.48 -16.57 -1.86
N GLY A 123 9.12 -17.72 -1.59
CA GLY A 123 10.39 -18.14 -2.18
C GLY A 123 10.48 -17.91 -3.70
N GLN A 124 9.44 -18.20 -4.49
CA GLN A 124 9.53 -18.08 -5.96
C GLN A 124 9.62 -16.63 -6.49
N VAL A 125 8.99 -15.68 -5.80
CA VAL A 125 9.07 -14.25 -6.21
C VAL A 125 10.36 -13.65 -5.68
N ILE A 126 10.79 -14.09 -4.50
CA ILE A 126 11.91 -13.53 -3.78
C ILE A 126 13.26 -14.11 -4.23
N THR A 127 13.30 -15.35 -4.74
CA THR A 127 14.51 -15.95 -5.35
C THR A 127 14.99 -15.16 -6.56
N LYS A 128 14.09 -14.43 -7.22
CA LYS A 128 14.42 -13.55 -8.35
C LYS A 128 15.18 -12.30 -7.91
N ILE A 129 15.21 -11.99 -6.61
CA ILE A 129 15.97 -10.83 -6.12
C ILE A 129 17.46 -11.16 -6.29
N GLU A 130 18.10 -10.38 -7.16
CA GLU A 130 19.53 -10.48 -7.45
C GLU A 130 20.38 -10.05 -6.24
N ASP A 131 21.62 -10.56 -6.18
CA ASP A 131 22.54 -10.25 -5.07
C ASP A 131 22.90 -8.75 -4.99
N ASN A 132 22.87 -8.02 -6.11
CA ASN A 132 23.05 -6.57 -6.14
C ASN A 132 21.95 -5.85 -5.34
N VAL A 133 20.68 -6.27 -5.45
CA VAL A 133 19.56 -5.72 -4.69
C VAL A 133 19.70 -6.06 -3.22
N LEU A 134 20.07 -7.30 -2.89
CA LEU A 134 20.33 -7.68 -1.50
C LEU A 134 21.48 -6.88 -0.91
N SER A 135 22.49 -6.56 -1.72
CA SER A 135 23.59 -5.67 -1.32
C SER A 135 23.09 -4.26 -1.04
N ILE A 136 22.23 -3.71 -1.90
CA ILE A 136 21.63 -2.39 -1.72
C ILE A 136 20.77 -2.36 -0.46
N ILE A 137 19.94 -3.38 -0.22
CA ILE A 137 19.11 -3.50 0.99
C ILE A 137 20.00 -3.54 2.23
N ALA A 138 20.98 -4.46 2.28
CA ALA A 138 21.85 -4.62 3.43
C ALA A 138 22.66 -3.35 3.73
N LEU A 139 23.24 -2.73 2.70
CA LEU A 139 23.99 -1.49 2.83
C LEU A 139 23.12 -0.35 3.36
N ASN A 140 21.91 -0.20 2.85
CA ASN A 140 21.02 0.88 3.25
C ASN A 140 20.44 0.65 4.65
N LEU A 141 20.08 -0.58 5.04
CA LEU A 141 19.66 -0.85 6.42
C LEU A 141 20.77 -0.51 7.41
N ALA A 142 22.02 -0.86 7.09
CA ALA A 142 23.17 -0.45 7.90
C ALA A 142 23.37 1.07 7.90
N HIS A 143 23.23 1.73 6.74
CA HIS A 143 23.35 3.18 6.60
C HIS A 143 22.30 3.95 7.43
N TYR A 144 21.07 3.46 7.45
CA TYR A 144 19.99 4.00 8.26
C TYR A 144 20.01 3.50 9.71
N HIS A 145 21.03 2.74 10.10
CA HIS A 145 21.18 2.14 11.43
C HIS A 145 19.95 1.37 11.90
N LEU A 146 19.29 0.68 10.97
CA LEU A 146 18.17 -0.20 11.26
C LEU A 146 18.68 -1.62 11.47
N ASP A 147 18.53 -2.12 12.70
CA ASP A 147 18.73 -3.54 13.01
C ASP A 147 17.77 -4.43 12.20
N ALA A 148 16.55 -3.92 11.99
CA ALA A 148 15.52 -4.49 11.14
C ALA A 148 14.58 -3.39 10.63
N TRP A 149 14.04 -3.56 9.43
CA TRP A 149 12.94 -2.73 8.96
C TRP A 149 11.61 -3.24 9.55
N CYS A 150 10.96 -2.43 10.40
CA CYS A 150 9.84 -2.87 11.22
C CYS A 150 8.79 -1.74 11.42
N PRO A 151 7.96 -1.40 10.42
CA PRO A 151 6.90 -0.41 10.61
C PRO A 151 5.89 -0.88 11.67
N ASP A 152 5.35 0.07 12.43
CA ASP A 152 4.34 -0.22 13.45
C ASP A 152 2.94 -0.18 12.82
N LEU A 153 2.43 -1.37 12.47
CA LEU A 153 1.10 -1.53 11.87
C LEU A 153 -0.05 -1.15 12.82
N SER A 154 0.17 -1.08 14.13
CA SER A 154 -0.85 -0.67 15.09
C SER A 154 -1.04 0.85 15.18
N GLN A 155 -0.05 1.61 14.70
CA GLN A 155 -0.05 3.07 14.72
C GLN A 155 -0.48 3.67 13.37
N ASP A 156 -0.83 4.97 13.35
CA ASP A 156 -1.14 5.65 12.09
C ASP A 156 0.09 5.70 11.18
N ALA A 157 -0.12 5.61 9.87
CA ALA A 157 0.93 5.72 8.86
C ALA A 157 1.63 7.10 8.87
N THR A 158 0.97 8.13 9.40
CA THR A 158 1.50 9.50 9.46
C THR A 158 2.40 9.79 10.65
N LEU A 159 2.58 8.85 11.58
CA LEU A 159 3.52 9.05 12.69
C LEU A 159 4.97 8.92 12.21
N ASP A 160 5.90 9.66 12.84
CA ASP A 160 7.30 9.77 12.41
C ASP A 160 7.98 8.42 12.23
N TRP A 161 7.77 7.47 13.14
CA TRP A 161 8.26 6.09 13.02
C TRP A 161 7.90 5.46 11.67
N ASN A 162 6.61 5.51 11.33
CA ASN A 162 6.08 4.92 10.10
C ASN A 162 6.45 5.73 8.86
N GLN A 163 6.49 7.06 8.95
CA GLN A 163 6.91 7.95 7.85
C GLN A 163 8.38 7.73 7.47
N ILE A 164 9.26 7.53 8.45
CA ILE A 164 10.67 7.26 8.19
C ILE A 164 10.86 5.85 7.62
N HIS A 165 10.20 4.83 8.17
CA HIS A 165 10.23 3.48 7.59
C HIS A 165 9.71 3.43 6.15
N HIS A 166 8.65 4.18 5.88
CA HIS A 166 8.11 4.41 4.54
C HIS A 166 9.19 5.03 3.63
N ALA A 167 9.78 6.15 4.03
CA ALA A 167 10.79 6.84 3.24
C ALA A 167 12.04 5.97 2.97
N ILE A 168 12.51 5.22 3.96
CA ILE A 168 13.63 4.28 3.81
C ILE A 168 13.30 3.19 2.79
N CYS A 169 12.11 2.58 2.87
CA CYS A 169 11.72 1.53 1.94
C CYS A 169 11.69 2.04 0.49
N LEU A 170 11.11 3.22 0.27
CA LEU A 170 11.04 3.82 -1.06
C LEU A 170 12.40 4.25 -1.59
N ASP A 171 13.27 4.78 -0.73
CA ASP A 171 14.62 5.16 -1.13
C ASP A 171 15.44 3.95 -1.57
N ILE A 172 15.42 2.87 -0.80
CA ILE A 172 16.06 1.59 -1.15
C ILE A 172 15.49 1.05 -2.47
N PHE A 173 14.17 1.10 -2.65
CA PHE A 173 13.55 0.63 -3.88
C PHE A 173 14.01 1.41 -5.10
N ARG A 174 14.05 2.75 -5.00
CA ARG A 174 14.54 3.60 -6.09
C ARG A 174 16.00 3.31 -6.42
N GLN A 175 16.86 3.20 -5.40
CA GLN A 175 18.27 2.86 -5.62
C GLN A 175 18.41 1.51 -6.34
N ALA A 176 17.66 0.49 -5.92
CA ALA A 176 17.68 -0.83 -6.54
C ALA A 176 17.15 -0.83 -7.99
N VAL A 177 16.07 -0.10 -8.28
CA VAL A 177 15.54 0.03 -9.64
C VAL A 177 16.51 0.78 -10.55
N ILE A 178 17.11 1.88 -10.09
CA ILE A 178 18.10 2.66 -10.85
C ILE A 178 19.36 1.83 -11.12
N ALA A 179 19.79 1.01 -10.15
CA ALA A 179 20.89 0.08 -10.31
C ALA A 179 20.57 -1.13 -11.21
N GLY A 180 19.33 -1.25 -11.71
CA GLY A 180 18.88 -2.31 -12.62
C GLY A 180 18.47 -3.61 -11.93
N GLY A 181 18.42 -3.66 -10.60
CA GLY A 181 18.22 -4.91 -9.84
C GLY A 181 16.83 -5.53 -9.94
N TYR A 182 15.86 -4.85 -10.55
CA TYR A 182 14.52 -5.38 -10.84
C TYR A 182 14.21 -5.49 -12.33
N ALA A 183 15.24 -5.64 -13.18
CA ALA A 183 15.06 -5.73 -14.63
C ALA A 183 14.05 -6.82 -15.06
N GLU A 184 14.06 -7.99 -14.41
CA GLU A 184 13.13 -9.09 -14.69
C GLU A 184 11.66 -8.77 -14.41
N TRP A 185 11.37 -7.75 -13.60
CA TRP A 185 10.01 -7.35 -13.24
C TRP A 185 9.48 -6.19 -14.10
N ALA A 186 10.23 -5.77 -15.12
CA ALA A 186 9.84 -4.69 -16.04
C ALA A 186 9.43 -3.39 -15.32
N VAL A 187 10.09 -3.08 -14.20
CA VAL A 187 9.85 -1.84 -13.46
C VAL A 187 10.32 -0.66 -14.31
N ASP A 188 9.43 0.28 -14.60
CA ASP A 188 9.75 1.41 -15.46
C ASP A 188 10.45 2.50 -14.63
N GLN A 189 11.74 2.70 -14.92
CA GLN A 189 12.60 3.65 -14.22
C GLN A 189 12.06 5.09 -14.26
N LYS A 190 11.20 5.45 -15.23
CA LYS A 190 10.62 6.80 -15.30
C LYS A 190 9.76 7.14 -14.07
N TYR A 191 9.23 6.12 -13.38
CA TYR A 191 8.46 6.32 -12.15
C TYR A 191 9.33 6.43 -10.89
N MET A 192 10.66 6.32 -11.01
CA MET A 192 11.60 6.54 -9.90
C MET A 192 12.01 8.01 -9.76
N SER A 193 11.49 8.90 -10.61
CA SER A 193 11.71 10.35 -10.48
C SER A 193 11.00 10.92 -9.24
N PHE A 194 11.48 12.07 -8.76
CA PHE A 194 10.87 12.75 -7.60
C PHE A 194 9.40 13.12 -7.83
N GLU A 195 9.01 13.42 -9.08
CA GLU A 195 7.64 13.76 -9.46
C GLU A 195 6.65 12.60 -9.28
N ASN A 196 7.14 11.36 -9.35
CA ASN A 196 6.34 10.14 -9.26
C ASN A 196 6.38 9.48 -7.87
N LEU A 197 7.13 10.04 -6.91
CA LEU A 197 7.22 9.52 -5.54
C LEU A 197 5.86 9.38 -4.87
N GLY A 198 4.91 10.29 -5.15
CA GLY A 198 3.56 10.20 -4.60
C GLY A 198 2.78 8.97 -5.07
N LEU A 199 3.08 8.41 -6.25
CA LEU A 199 2.49 7.16 -6.72
C LEU A 199 3.13 5.95 -6.03
N LEU A 200 4.46 5.98 -5.88
CA LEU A 200 5.19 4.93 -5.19
C LEU A 200 4.81 4.84 -3.71
N ALA A 201 4.62 6.00 -3.06
CA ALA A 201 4.10 6.11 -1.69
C ALA A 201 2.71 5.48 -1.54
N LYS A 202 1.80 5.77 -2.46
CA LYS A 202 0.47 5.15 -2.45
C LYS A 202 0.54 3.64 -2.62
N LEU A 203 1.47 3.15 -3.44
CA LEU A 203 1.63 1.71 -3.68
C LEU A 203 2.12 1.00 -2.43
N TYR A 204 3.12 1.59 -1.78
CA TYR A 204 3.58 1.16 -0.46
C TYR A 204 2.44 1.16 0.56
N ASP A 205 1.71 2.28 0.70
CA ASP A 205 0.67 2.39 1.72
C ASP A 205 -0.48 1.40 1.48
N ASN A 206 -0.85 1.20 0.22
CA ASN A 206 -1.82 0.18 -0.18
C ASN A 206 -1.37 -1.22 0.25
N TYR A 207 -0.10 -1.55 0.06
CA TYR A 207 0.42 -2.86 0.46
C TYR A 207 0.54 -2.99 1.98
N ILE A 208 1.21 -2.06 2.66
CA ILE A 208 1.50 -2.15 4.10
C ILE A 208 0.27 -1.87 4.97
N PHE A 209 -0.36 -0.73 4.76
CA PHE A 209 -1.36 -0.19 5.69
C PHE A 209 -2.81 -0.52 5.29
N SER A 210 -3.04 -1.05 4.08
CA SER A 210 -4.31 -1.65 3.67
C SER A 210 -4.23 -3.18 3.66
N TRP A 211 -3.37 -3.79 2.84
CA TRP A 211 -3.31 -5.24 2.71
C TRP A 211 -2.67 -5.95 3.91
N ILE A 212 -1.38 -5.73 4.23
CA ILE A 212 -0.70 -6.43 5.33
C ILE A 212 -1.42 -6.19 6.65
N ARG A 213 -1.75 -4.94 6.99
CA ARG A 213 -2.49 -4.61 8.22
C ARG A 213 -3.80 -5.39 8.35
N SER A 214 -4.49 -5.71 7.25
CA SER A 214 -5.73 -6.50 7.31
C SER A 214 -5.52 -7.98 7.62
N GLN A 215 -4.27 -8.47 7.55
CA GLN A 215 -3.89 -9.84 7.85
C GLN A 215 -3.44 -10.04 9.30
N VAL A 216 -3.34 -8.97 10.10
CA VAL A 216 -2.80 -8.93 11.48
C VAL A 216 -3.89 -8.57 12.47
#